data_AF-A0A836ZRX4-F1
#
_entry.id   AF-A0A836ZRX4-F1
#
_cell.length_a   1.000
_cell.length_b   1.000
_cell.length_c   1.000
_cell.angle_alpha   90.00
_cell.angle_beta   90.00
_cell.angle_gamma   90.00
#
_symmetry.space_group_name_H-M   'P 1'
#
loop_
_entity.id
_entity.type
_entity.pdbx_description
1 polymer ?
#
loop_
_entity_poly.entity_id
_entity_poly.type
_entity_poly.pdbx_seq_one_letter_code
_entity_poly.pdbx_strand_id
1 'polypeptide(L)'
;MNALPDWLELHRGDAPLIISFPHTGTELPEEVADQFVSPWLARRDTDWWVHQLYDFAQSLGATTLRTAISRSVIDVNRDPSGASLYPGQNTTGLCPLTTFDNQPLYADGAAPDQAQIAVRRTRWFDPYHAAL
;
A
#
# COMPACT_ATOMS: atom_id res chain seq x y z
N MET A 1 -7.45 -21.19 -12.23
CA MET A 1 -7.49 -20.11 -11.23
C MET A 1 -6.11 -19.48 -11.24
N ASN A 2 -5.98 -18.21 -11.64
CA ASN A 2 -4.69 -17.54 -11.52
C ASN A 2 -4.39 -17.42 -10.03
N ALA A 3 -3.25 -17.96 -9.60
CA ALA A 3 -2.77 -17.74 -8.24
C ALA A 3 -2.67 -16.23 -7.99
N LEU A 4 -3.06 -15.79 -6.80
CA LEU A 4 -2.83 -14.41 -6.40
C LEU A 4 -1.32 -14.15 -6.36
N PRO A 5 -0.87 -12.91 -6.63
CA PRO A 5 0.53 -12.57 -6.44
C PRO A 5 0.97 -12.83 -4.99
N ASP A 6 2.24 -13.21 -4.79
CA ASP A 6 2.76 -13.57 -3.46
C ASP A 6 2.69 -12.43 -2.43
N TRP A 7 2.64 -11.18 -2.89
CA TRP A 7 2.50 -9.99 -2.03
C TRP A 7 1.03 -9.70 -1.63
N LEU A 8 0.04 -10.43 -2.17
CA LEU A 8 -1.38 -10.21 -1.93
C LEU A 8 -1.98 -11.38 -1.15
N GLU A 9 -2.39 -11.10 0.08
CA GLU A 9 -2.99 -12.11 0.97
C GLU A 9 -4.50 -11.91 1.04
N LEU A 10 -5.24 -12.95 0.62
CA LEU A 10 -6.71 -13.00 0.68
C LEU A 10 -7.16 -14.22 1.49
N HIS A 11 -7.88 -13.97 2.57
CA HIS A 11 -8.69 -14.97 3.27
C HIS A 11 -10.15 -14.76 2.88
N ARG A 12 -10.80 -15.78 2.29
CA ARG A 12 -12.23 -15.72 1.96
C ARG A 12 -13.05 -16.32 3.10
N GLY A 13 -13.96 -15.52 3.66
CA GLY A 13 -14.96 -15.94 4.63
C GLY A 13 -16.37 -15.99 4.03
N ASP A 14 -17.36 -16.34 4.84
CA ASP A 14 -18.78 -16.50 4.48
C ASP A 14 -19.71 -15.47 5.12
N ALA A 15 -19.21 -14.61 6.02
CA ALA A 15 -19.96 -13.49 6.58
C ALA A 15 -20.04 -12.31 5.58
N PRO A 16 -21.09 -11.46 5.67
CA PRO A 16 -21.22 -10.26 4.85
C PRO A 16 -20.32 -9.11 5.35
N LEU A 17 -19.05 -9.41 5.63
CA LEU A 17 -18.06 -8.47 6.12
C LEU A 17 -16.72 -8.65 5.38
N ILE A 18 -16.23 -7.57 4.79
CA ILE A 18 -14.89 -7.47 4.19
C ILE A 18 -14.06 -6.49 5.02
N ILE A 19 -12.86 -6.91 5.40
CA ILE A 19 -11.87 -6.05 6.07
C ILE A 19 -10.64 -5.94 5.19
N SER A 20 -10.29 -4.71 4.83
CA SER A 20 -9.18 -4.36 3.95
C SER A 20 -8.07 -3.71 4.77
N PHE A 21 -6.84 -4.22 4.65
CA PHE A 21 -5.66 -3.75 5.38
C PHE A 21 -4.62 -3.16 4.41
N PRO A 22 -4.87 -1.96 3.85
CA PRO A 22 -4.10 -1.42 2.74
C PRO A 22 -2.69 -0.99 3.11
N HIS A 23 -2.42 -0.76 4.40
CA HIS A 23 -1.18 -0.12 4.88
C HIS A 23 -0.36 -1.00 5.81
N THR A 24 -0.65 -2.30 5.89
CA THR A 24 0.05 -3.22 6.79
C THR A 24 1.33 -3.82 6.19
N GLY A 25 1.57 -3.60 4.90
CA GLY A 25 2.74 -4.06 4.18
C GLY A 25 4.04 -3.34 4.59
N THR A 26 5.15 -4.07 4.52
CA THR A 26 6.51 -3.57 4.82
C THR A 26 7.52 -3.92 3.73
N GLU A 27 7.12 -4.68 2.71
CA GLU A 27 7.99 -5.06 1.61
C GLU A 27 8.33 -3.84 0.76
N LEU A 28 9.62 -3.73 0.45
CA LEU A 28 10.18 -2.78 -0.51
C LEU A 28 10.77 -3.63 -1.63
N PRO A 29 10.05 -3.81 -2.76
CA PRO A 29 10.54 -4.60 -3.88
C PRO A 29 11.90 -4.09 -4.38
N GLU A 30 12.81 -5.00 -4.71
CA GLU A 30 14.20 -4.68 -5.08
C GLU A 30 14.28 -3.63 -6.20
N GLU A 31 13.38 -3.71 -7.18
CA GLU A 31 13.30 -2.78 -8.31
C GLU A 31 12.99 -1.32 -7.96
N VAL A 32 12.52 -1.05 -6.74
CA VAL A 32 12.21 0.31 -6.25
C VAL A 32 12.91 0.64 -4.94
N ALA A 33 13.48 -0.35 -4.24
CA ALA A 33 14.07 -0.18 -2.92
C ALA A 33 15.20 0.87 -2.91
N ASP A 34 16.07 0.84 -3.92
CA ASP A 34 17.22 1.74 -4.04
C ASP A 34 16.86 3.20 -4.33
N GLN A 35 15.60 3.49 -4.65
CA GLN A 35 15.12 4.87 -4.84
C GLN A 35 14.88 5.58 -3.51
N PHE A 36 14.66 4.82 -2.43
CA PHE A 36 14.41 5.37 -1.12
C PHE A 36 15.71 5.75 -0.41
N VAL A 37 15.73 6.91 0.25
CA VAL A 37 16.90 7.35 1.04
C VAL A 37 17.13 6.48 2.28
N SER A 38 16.08 5.81 2.76
CA SER A 38 16.14 4.96 3.94
C SER A 38 15.04 3.91 3.92
N PRO A 39 15.38 2.62 4.01
CA PRO A 39 14.39 1.55 4.18
C PRO A 39 13.58 1.67 5.48
N TRP A 40 14.07 2.38 6.49
CA TRP A 40 13.31 2.67 7.71
C TRP A 40 12.25 3.74 7.44
N LEU A 41 12.63 4.86 6.80
CA LEU A 41 11.67 5.92 6.46
C LEU A 41 10.55 5.38 5.56
N ALA A 42 10.90 4.55 4.58
CA ALA A 42 9.94 3.92 3.66
C ALA A 42 9.00 2.89 4.31
N ARG A 43 9.17 2.55 5.60
CA ARG A 43 8.29 1.64 6.35
C ARG A 43 7.67 2.29 7.58
N ARG A 44 8.13 3.47 7.97
CA ARG A 44 7.77 4.06 9.26
C ARG A 44 6.26 4.26 9.39
N ASP A 45 5.62 4.71 8.31
CA ASP A 45 4.20 5.06 8.28
C ASP A 45 3.28 3.86 7.97
N THR A 46 3.81 2.63 8.06
CA THR A 46 3.04 1.38 8.01
C THR A 46 2.07 1.31 9.20
N ASP A 47 0.90 0.75 8.96
CA ASP A 47 -0.10 0.42 9.98
C ASP A 47 0.34 -0.87 10.71
N TRP A 48 1.38 -0.75 11.53
CA TRP A 48 2.04 -1.89 12.16
C TRP A 48 1.07 -2.75 12.96
N TRP A 49 1.12 -4.06 12.71
CA TRP A 49 0.34 -5.10 13.40
C TRP A 49 -1.19 -4.96 13.30
N VAL A 50 -1.74 -4.01 12.54
CA VAL A 50 -3.21 -3.86 12.46
C VAL A 50 -3.88 -5.14 11.93
N HIS A 51 -3.31 -5.82 10.94
CA HIS A 51 -3.82 -7.12 10.48
C HIS A 51 -3.78 -8.22 11.56
N GLN A 52 -2.83 -8.16 12.52
CA GLN A 52 -2.77 -9.10 13.63
C GLN A 52 -3.76 -8.73 14.73
N LEU A 53 -3.92 -7.43 15.00
CA LEU A 53 -4.92 -6.93 15.94
C LEU A 53 -6.34 -7.39 15.56
N TYR A 54 -6.62 -7.55 14.27
CA TYR A 54 -7.90 -7.99 13.73
C TYR A 54 -7.91 -9.46 13.27
N ASP A 55 -6.92 -10.28 13.65
CA ASP A 55 -6.85 -11.69 13.21
C ASP A 55 -8.10 -12.51 13.57
N PHE A 56 -8.73 -12.17 14.71
CA PHE A 56 -9.98 -12.76 15.18
C PHE A 56 -11.12 -12.63 14.17
N ALA A 57 -11.09 -11.64 13.27
CA ALA A 57 -12.14 -11.42 12.29
C ALA A 57 -12.31 -12.62 11.33
N GLN A 58 -11.22 -13.32 11.01
CA GLN A 58 -11.30 -14.53 10.19
C GLN A 58 -12.11 -15.62 10.89
N SER A 59 -11.95 -15.77 12.21
CA SER A 59 -12.74 -16.73 13.01
C SER A 59 -14.23 -16.38 13.11
N LEU A 60 -14.58 -15.10 12.87
CA LEU A 60 -15.96 -14.62 12.77
C LEU A 60 -16.54 -14.72 11.34
N GLY A 61 -15.82 -15.35 10.41
CA GLY A 61 -16.26 -15.55 9.03
C GLY A 61 -15.99 -14.36 8.10
N ALA A 62 -15.22 -13.35 8.52
CA ALA A 62 -14.92 -12.20 7.66
C ALA A 62 -13.98 -12.58 6.50
N THR A 63 -14.21 -11.98 5.33
CA THR A 63 -13.21 -11.94 4.26
C THR A 63 -12.18 -10.87 4.61
N THR A 64 -10.89 -11.20 4.58
CA THR A 64 -9.82 -10.23 4.85
C THR A 64 -8.86 -10.15 3.66
N LEU A 65 -8.48 -8.94 3.28
CA LEU A 65 -7.52 -8.65 2.22
C LEU A 65 -6.40 -7.77 2.77
N ARG A 66 -5.15 -8.11 2.49
CA ARG A 66 -4.01 -7.22 2.78
C ARG A 66 -2.96 -7.28 1.68
N THR A 67 -2.19 -6.20 1.56
CA THR A 67 -0.98 -6.14 0.74
C THR A 67 0.26 -6.22 1.63
N ALA A 68 1.29 -6.94 1.17
CA ALA A 68 2.61 -6.97 1.80
C ALA A 68 3.48 -5.77 1.37
N ILE A 69 3.11 -5.06 0.30
CA ILE A 69 3.84 -3.91 -0.23
C ILE A 69 3.67 -2.70 0.69
N SER A 70 4.79 -2.02 0.99
CA SER A 70 4.74 -0.77 1.75
C SER A 70 3.95 0.32 1.02
N ARG A 71 3.16 1.08 1.77
CA ARG A 71 2.45 2.27 1.27
C ARG A 71 3.36 3.31 0.61
N SER A 72 4.64 3.35 0.97
CA SER A 72 5.62 4.27 0.37
C SER A 72 5.97 3.90 -1.06
N VAL A 73 5.81 2.61 -1.43
CA VAL A 73 5.92 2.15 -2.82
C VAL A 73 4.68 2.58 -3.60
N ILE A 74 3.51 2.25 -3.09
CA ILE A 74 2.23 2.73 -3.62
C ILE A 74 1.15 2.61 -2.54
N ASP A 75 0.43 3.70 -2.29
CA ASP A 75 -0.65 3.75 -1.33
C ASP A 75 -1.95 3.28 -2.01
N VAL A 76 -2.31 2.01 -1.80
CA VAL A 76 -3.51 1.39 -2.41
C VAL A 76 -4.83 1.95 -1.86
N ASN A 77 -4.79 2.84 -0.87
CA ASN A 77 -5.95 3.53 -0.29
C ASN A 77 -6.04 5.00 -0.75
N ARG A 78 -5.38 5.36 -1.86
CA ARG A 78 -5.47 6.69 -2.49
C ARG A 78 -6.22 6.62 -3.81
N ASP A 79 -6.80 7.76 -4.19
CA ASP A 79 -7.41 7.95 -5.50
C ASP A 79 -6.34 7.76 -6.60
N PRO A 80 -6.52 6.82 -7.54
CA PRO A 80 -5.54 6.55 -8.58
C PRO A 80 -5.40 7.69 -9.61
N SER A 81 -6.31 8.67 -9.62
CA SER A 81 -6.20 9.91 -10.41
C SER A 81 -5.18 10.89 -9.82
N GLY A 82 -4.79 10.72 -8.55
CA GLY A 82 -3.90 11.64 -7.83
C GLY A 82 -4.60 12.90 -7.30
N ALA A 83 -5.92 13.00 -7.42
CA ALA A 83 -6.69 14.09 -6.82
C ALA A 83 -6.58 14.05 -5.28
N SER A 84 -6.24 15.18 -4.66
CA SER A 84 -6.30 15.30 -3.21
C SER A 84 -7.76 15.28 -2.76
N LEU A 85 -8.07 14.40 -1.81
CA LEU A 85 -9.38 14.34 -1.16
C LEU A 85 -9.64 15.57 -0.27
N TYR A 86 -8.59 16.27 0.16
CA TYR A 86 -8.67 17.41 1.07
C TYR A 86 -7.83 18.57 0.52
N PRO A 87 -8.41 19.40 -0.36
CA PRO A 87 -7.74 20.60 -0.88
C PRO A 87 -7.24 21.49 0.26
N GLY A 88 -5.95 21.83 0.26
CA GLY A 88 -5.32 22.65 1.31
C GLY A 88 -4.81 21.88 2.53
N GLN A 89 -5.01 20.56 2.61
CA GLN A 89 -4.34 19.71 3.58
C GLN A 89 -3.16 18.96 2.93
N ASN A 90 -2.14 18.72 3.74
CA ASN A 90 -0.99 17.94 3.34
C ASN A 90 -1.41 16.48 3.18
N THR A 91 -1.69 16.06 1.96
CA THR A 91 -2.08 14.69 1.63
C THR A 91 -0.94 14.02 0.89
N THR A 92 -0.65 12.77 1.25
CA THR A 92 0.27 11.95 0.47
C THR A 92 -0.40 11.53 -0.83
N GLY A 93 0.33 11.62 -1.94
CA GLY A 93 -0.12 11.12 -3.24
C GLY A 93 -0.07 9.59 -3.34
N LEU A 94 -0.50 9.07 -4.49
CA LEU A 94 -0.52 7.62 -4.79
C LEU A 94 0.84 6.95 -4.57
N CYS A 95 1.93 7.64 -4.90
CA CYS A 95 3.28 7.30 -4.47
C CYS A 95 3.75 8.43 -3.53
N PRO A 96 3.73 8.23 -2.20
CA PRO A 96 4.10 9.27 -1.25
C PRO A 96 5.53 9.76 -1.48
N LEU A 97 5.73 11.08 -1.52
CA LEU A 97 7.06 11.69 -1.65
C LEU A 97 7.71 11.99 -0.30
N THR A 98 6.89 12.13 0.72
CA THR A 98 7.28 12.38 2.10
C THR A 98 6.55 11.42 3.03
N THR A 99 7.13 11.20 4.20
CA THR A 99 6.44 10.61 5.34
C THR A 99 5.36 11.56 5.89
N PHE A 100 4.53 11.10 6.81
CA PHE A 100 3.58 11.93 7.55
C PHE A 100 4.22 13.10 8.31
N ASP A 101 5.47 12.97 8.78
CA ASP A 101 6.22 14.04 9.44
C ASP A 101 7.03 14.91 8.45
N ASN A 102 6.69 14.88 7.16
CA ASN A 102 7.34 15.66 6.09
C ASN A 102 8.82 15.35 5.81
N GLN A 103 9.31 14.18 6.22
CA GLN A 103 10.65 13.73 5.85
C GLN A 103 10.65 13.17 4.42
N PRO A 104 11.60 13.56 3.55
CA PRO A 104 11.65 13.09 2.17
C PRO A 104 11.92 11.59 2.11
N LEU A 105 11.18 10.89 1.26
CA LEU A 105 11.34 9.45 1.03
C LEU A 105 12.39 9.14 -0.05
N TYR A 106 12.56 10.04 -1.02
CA TYR A 106 13.46 9.88 -2.16
C TYR A 106 14.58 10.91 -2.12
N ALA A 107 15.72 10.56 -2.72
CA ALA A 107 16.78 11.53 -2.98
C ALA A 107 16.31 12.54 -4.05
N ASP A 108 16.98 13.68 -4.12
CA ASP A 108 16.68 14.69 -5.13
C ASP A 108 16.78 14.08 -6.54
N GLY A 109 15.68 14.18 -7.30
CA GLY A 109 15.57 13.62 -8.65
C GLY A 109 15.26 12.12 -8.73
N ALA A 110 15.13 11.41 -7.60
CA ALA A 110 14.83 9.98 -7.56
C ALA A 110 13.34 9.65 -7.33
N ALA A 111 12.49 10.67 -7.19
CA ALA A 111 11.05 10.50 -7.06
C ALA A 111 10.44 9.81 -8.30
N PRO A 112 9.41 8.96 -8.13
CA PRO A 112 8.84 8.23 -9.24
C PRO A 112 8.15 9.17 -10.24
N ASP A 113 8.48 9.01 -11.52
CA ASP A 113 7.81 9.69 -12.61
C ASP A 113 6.46 9.03 -12.96
N GLN A 114 5.74 9.59 -13.93
CA GLN A 114 4.43 9.08 -14.35
C GLN A 114 4.50 7.66 -14.93
N ALA A 115 5.57 7.29 -15.62
CA ALA A 115 5.74 5.96 -16.19
C ALA A 115 5.97 4.93 -15.08
N GLN A 116 6.81 5.27 -14.10
CA GLN A 116 7.06 4.46 -12.93
C GLN A 116 5.78 4.30 -12.12
N ILE A 117 5.03 5.38 -11.85
CA ILE A 117 3.73 5.32 -11.17
C ILE A 117 2.75 4.39 -11.91
N ALA A 118 2.67 4.48 -13.24
CA ALA A 118 1.81 3.59 -14.03
C ALA A 118 2.20 2.11 -13.88
N VAL A 119 3.50 1.80 -13.88
CA VAL A 119 4.00 0.44 -13.62
C VAL A 119 3.62 -0.02 -12.22
N ARG A 120 3.79 0.83 -11.19
CA ARG A 120 3.41 0.50 -9.81
C ARG A 120 1.91 0.20 -9.69
N ARG A 121 1.08 0.97 -10.42
CA ARG A 121 -0.37 0.78 -10.46
C ARG A 121 -0.73 -0.59 -11.02
N THR A 122 -0.29 -0.90 -12.23
CA THR A 122 -0.59 -2.18 -12.88
C THR A 122 -0.06 -3.37 -12.07
N ARG A 123 1.06 -3.20 -11.37
CA ARG A 123 1.68 -4.30 -10.62
C ARG A 123 1.06 -4.55 -9.24
N TRP A 124 0.67 -3.50 -8.52
CA TRP A 124 0.27 -3.62 -7.11
C TRP A 124 -1.09 -2.99 -6.79
N PHE A 125 -1.45 -1.88 -7.43
CA PHE A 125 -2.73 -1.21 -7.17
C PHE A 125 -3.89 -1.96 -7.80
N ASP A 126 -3.84 -2.17 -9.12
CA ASP A 126 -4.95 -2.76 -9.86
C ASP A 126 -5.27 -4.19 -9.39
N PRO A 127 -4.28 -5.07 -9.11
CA PRO A 127 -4.57 -6.41 -8.59
C PRO A 127 -5.13 -6.39 -7.16
N TYR A 128 -4.75 -5.43 -6.31
CA TYR A 128 -5.32 -5.26 -4.97
C TYR A 128 -6.81 -4.93 -5.07
N HIS A 129 -7.15 -3.93 -5.89
CA HIS A 129 -8.54 -3.50 -6.10
C HIS A 129 -9.39 -4.51 -6.86
N ALA A 130 -8.80 -5.35 -7.71
CA ALA A 130 -9.51 -6.44 -8.37
C ALA A 130 -9.85 -7.62 -7.42
N ALA A 131 -9.13 -7.75 -6.30
CA ALA A 131 -9.37 -8.79 -5.31
C ALA A 131 -10.33 -8.35 -4.18
N LEU A 132 -10.46 -7.04 -3.98
CA LEU A 132 -11.37 -6.41 -3.02
C LEU A 132 -12.83 -6.49 -3.50
#